data_AF-A0A2P4PU04-F1
#
_entry.id   AF-A0A2P4PU04-F1
#
_cell.length_a   1.000
_cell.length_b   1.000
_cell.length_c   1.000
_cell.angle_alpha   90.00
_cell.angle_beta   90.00
_cell.angle_gamma   90.00
#
_symmetry.space_group_name_H-M   'P 1'
#
loop_
_entity.id
_entity.type
_entity.pdbx_description
1 polymer ?
#
loop_
_entity_poly.entity_id
_entity_poly.type
_entity_poly.pdbx_seq_one_letter_code
_entity_poly.pdbx_strand_id
1 'polypeptide(L)'
;GLKKTYENQISFPQINSAGMEIILEYIYTGSLSDLQDFIMKTIKSTNFVKDYSPELLSKVLEIKIMPLTENIISILNLLVETVANIQLNSIEFGRLSITGLKYLLSIAYENETRFATQ
;
A
#
# COMPACT_ATOMS: atom_id res chain seq x y z
N GLY A 1 -42.58 40.60 -1.21
CA GLY A 1 -42.13 39.33 -0.60
C GLY A 1 -40.80 38.94 -1.21
N LEU A 2 -39.76 38.76 -0.40
CA LEU A 2 -38.44 38.34 -0.88
C LEU A 2 -38.48 36.84 -1.23
N LYS A 3 -38.24 36.50 -2.50
CA LYS A 3 -37.90 35.13 -2.90
C LYS A 3 -36.45 34.88 -2.46
N LYS A 4 -36.25 34.09 -1.40
CA LYS A 4 -34.93 33.51 -1.09
C LYS A 4 -34.57 32.54 -2.21
N THR A 5 -33.60 32.91 -3.05
CA THR A 5 -32.96 31.98 -3.99
C THR A 5 -31.93 31.18 -3.20
N TYR A 6 -32.02 29.85 -3.25
CA TYR A 6 -31.06 28.97 -2.59
C TYR A 6 -29.74 28.97 -3.38
N GLU A 7 -28.82 29.85 -3.00
CA GLU A 7 -27.41 29.79 -3.44
C GLU A 7 -26.70 28.65 -2.69
N ASN A 8 -27.10 27.40 -2.94
CA ASN A 8 -26.55 26.22 -2.26
C ASN A 8 -25.65 25.36 -3.15
N GLN A 9 -25.23 25.86 -4.32
CA GLN A 9 -24.31 25.14 -5.20
C GLN A 9 -22.92 25.77 -5.15
N ILE A 10 -21.94 24.96 -4.77
CA ILE A 10 -20.52 25.29 -4.79
C ILE A 10 -19.87 24.41 -5.87
N SER A 11 -19.04 25.00 -6.72
CA SER A 11 -18.36 24.30 -7.82
C SER A 11 -16.85 24.24 -7.58
N PHE A 12 -16.27 23.06 -7.79
CA PHE A 12 -14.83 22.82 -7.74
C PHE A 12 -14.34 22.27 -9.09
N PRO A 13 -14.16 23.13 -10.11
CA PRO A 13 -13.90 22.69 -11.49
C PRO A 13 -12.56 21.98 -11.69
N GLN A 14 -11.64 22.08 -10.72
CA GLN A 14 -10.32 21.42 -10.76
C GLN A 14 -10.33 20.03 -10.11
N ILE A 15 -11.42 19.64 -9.46
CA ILE A 15 -11.53 18.37 -8.72
C ILE A 15 -12.54 17.49 -9.45
N ASN A 16 -12.09 16.31 -9.89
CA ASN A 16 -12.98 15.32 -10.49
C ASN A 16 -13.82 14.60 -9.43
N SER A 17 -14.75 13.74 -9.85
CA SER A 17 -15.64 13.03 -8.92
C SER A 17 -14.91 12.17 -7.90
N ALA A 18 -13.88 11.42 -8.32
CA ALA A 18 -13.09 10.57 -7.43
C ALA A 18 -12.32 11.40 -6.38
N GLY A 19 -11.75 12.53 -6.78
CA GLY A 19 -11.10 13.46 -5.87
C GLY A 19 -12.07 14.07 -4.86
N MET A 20 -13.29 14.42 -5.29
CA MET A 20 -14.32 14.97 -4.42
C MET A 20 -14.81 13.94 -3.39
N GLU A 21 -14.97 12.68 -3.81
CA GLU A 21 -15.36 11.57 -2.93
C GLU A 21 -14.36 11.38 -1.78
N ILE A 22 -13.06 11.31 -2.09
CA ILE A 22 -11.99 11.19 -1.09
C ILE A 22 -12.00 12.38 -0.10
N ILE A 23 -12.18 13.60 -0.60
CA ILE A 23 -12.22 14.80 0.24
C ILE A 23 -13.42 14.77 1.19
N LEU A 24 -14.60 14.40 0.68
CA LEU A 24 -15.81 14.32 1.49
C LEU A 24 -15.71 13.22 2.55
N GLU A 25 -15.17 12.05 2.20
CA GLU A 25 -14.90 10.97 3.14
C GLU A 25 -14.02 11.47 4.28
N TYR A 26 -12.88 12.09 3.96
CA TYR A 26 -11.96 12.61 4.96
C TYR A 26 -12.60 13.66 5.87
N ILE A 27 -13.38 14.59 5.31
CA ILE A 27 -14.07 15.62 6.11
C ILE A 27 -15.11 14.98 7.05
N TYR A 28 -15.79 13.92 6.61
CA TYR A 28 -16.86 13.28 7.37
C TYR A 28 -16.34 12.31 8.43
N THR A 29 -15.34 11.50 8.11
CA THR A 29 -14.82 10.41 8.96
C THR A 29 -13.56 10.79 9.72
N GLY A 30 -12.82 11.79 9.24
CA GLY A 30 -11.45 12.08 9.69
C GLY A 30 -10.41 11.06 9.22
N SER A 31 -10.77 10.14 8.32
CA SER A 31 -9.90 9.08 7.79
C SER A 31 -10.01 8.94 6.27
N LEU A 32 -9.00 8.32 5.67
CA LEU A 32 -9.00 7.94 4.25
C LEU A 32 -9.11 6.42 4.11
N SER A 33 -10.14 5.84 4.75
CA SER A 33 -10.36 4.40 4.83
C SER A 33 -10.67 3.80 3.45
N ASP A 34 -11.57 4.42 2.69
CA ASP A 34 -11.98 3.91 1.38
C ASP A 34 -10.83 4.02 0.38
N LEU A 35 -9.99 5.07 0.49
CA LEU A 35 -8.76 5.15 -0.30
C LEU A 35 -7.77 4.03 0.06
N GLN A 36 -7.61 3.70 1.34
CA GLN A 36 -6.76 2.59 1.77
C GLN A 36 -7.28 1.26 1.23
N ASP A 37 -8.59 1.02 1.33
CA ASP A 37 -9.23 -0.20 0.83
C ASP A 37 -9.19 -0.30 -0.69
N PHE A 38 -9.35 0.81 -1.40
CA PHE A 38 -9.21 0.88 -2.85
C PHE A 38 -7.79 0.57 -3.31
N ILE A 39 -6.78 1.17 -2.66
CA ILE A 39 -5.37 0.85 -2.89
C ILE A 39 -5.13 -0.65 -2.63
N MET A 40 -5.63 -1.18 -1.53
CA MET A 40 -5.46 -2.58 -1.16
C MET A 40 -6.07 -3.54 -2.18
N LYS A 41 -7.29 -3.25 -2.65
CA LYS A 41 -7.96 -4.02 -3.71
C LYS A 41 -7.17 -3.96 -5.02
N THR A 42 -6.59 -2.82 -5.34
CA THR A 42 -5.77 -2.62 -6.54
C THR A 42 -4.47 -3.42 -6.45
N ILE A 43 -3.77 -3.36 -5.31
CA ILE A 43 -2.55 -4.12 -5.06
C ILE A 43 -2.82 -5.64 -5.15
N LYS A 44 -3.90 -6.13 -4.52
CA LYS A 44 -4.26 -7.56 -4.52
C LYS A 44 -4.68 -8.11 -5.89
N SER A 45 -5.30 -7.29 -6.74
CA SER A 45 -5.87 -7.74 -8.01
C SER A 45 -4.90 -7.69 -9.19
N THR A 46 -3.74 -7.06 -9.04
CA THR A 46 -2.82 -6.78 -10.14
C THR A 46 -1.54 -7.61 -10.08
N ASN A 47 -0.94 -7.91 -11.24
CA ASN A 47 0.42 -8.46 -11.32
C ASN A 47 1.48 -7.47 -10.77
N PHE A 48 1.10 -6.24 -10.44
CA PHE A 48 1.96 -5.20 -9.93
C PHE A 48 2.77 -5.65 -8.70
N VAL A 49 2.15 -6.42 -7.80
CA VAL A 49 2.87 -7.01 -6.66
C VAL A 49 3.97 -7.94 -7.15
N LYS A 50 3.70 -8.83 -8.11
CA LYS A 50 4.72 -9.77 -8.59
C LYS A 50 5.90 -9.01 -9.21
N ASP A 51 5.60 -7.99 -10.01
CA ASP A 51 6.61 -7.28 -10.78
C ASP A 51 7.44 -6.32 -9.93
N TYR A 52 6.91 -5.79 -8.83
CA TYR A 52 7.56 -4.77 -8.00
C TYR A 52 7.68 -5.14 -6.51
N SER A 53 7.41 -6.41 -6.16
CA SER A 53 7.41 -6.86 -4.77
C SER A 53 8.71 -6.55 -4.01
N PRO A 54 9.93 -6.68 -4.60
CA PRO A 54 11.16 -6.32 -3.90
C PRO A 54 11.22 -4.83 -3.51
N GLU A 55 10.84 -3.94 -4.43
CA GLU A 55 10.86 -2.49 -4.22
C GLU A 55 9.79 -2.07 -3.21
N LEU A 56 8.59 -2.62 -3.34
CA LEU A 56 7.47 -2.32 -2.46
C LEU A 56 7.75 -2.78 -1.04
N LEU A 57 8.33 -3.97 -0.85
CA LEU A 57 8.75 -4.46 0.46
C LEU A 57 9.75 -3.50 1.11
N SER A 58 10.75 -3.06 0.33
CA SER A 58 11.76 -2.10 0.78
C SER A 58 11.12 -0.78 1.21
N LYS A 59 10.21 -0.24 0.40
CA LYS A 59 9.52 1.03 0.68
C LYS A 59 8.63 0.95 1.91
N VAL A 60 7.84 -0.12 2.07
CA VAL A 60 6.92 -0.27 3.20
C VAL A 60 7.68 -0.29 4.52
N LEU A 61 8.84 -0.96 4.58
CA LEU A 61 9.68 -1.03 5.78
C LEU A 61 10.39 0.29 6.11
N GLU A 62 10.57 1.17 5.13
CA GLU A 62 11.09 2.53 5.33
C GLU A 62 10.06 3.49 5.93
N ILE A 63 8.76 3.15 5.86
CA ILE A 63 7.66 3.95 6.45
C ILE A 63 7.71 3.80 7.97
N LYS A 64 8.59 4.58 8.59
CA LYS A 64 8.89 4.53 10.04
C LYS A 64 7.81 5.18 10.93
N ILE A 65 6.76 5.76 10.35
CA ILE A 65 5.91 6.78 11.00
C ILE A 65 4.45 6.31 11.21
N MET A 66 4.03 5.18 10.63
CA MET A 66 2.61 4.80 10.66
C MET A 66 2.34 3.72 11.72
N PRO A 67 1.24 3.79 12.50
CA PRO A 67 0.79 2.62 13.25
C PRO A 67 0.52 1.52 12.23
N LEU A 68 1.07 0.34 12.49
CA LEU A 68 0.94 -0.84 11.62
C LEU A 68 -0.55 -1.25 11.60
N THR A 69 -1.32 -0.70 10.67
CA THR A 69 -2.74 -1.02 10.50
C THR A 69 -2.88 -2.45 9.95
N GLU A 70 -4.03 -3.10 10.17
CA GLU A 70 -4.28 -4.44 9.61
C GLU A 70 -4.02 -4.52 8.10
N ASN A 71 -4.36 -3.45 7.37
CA ASN A 71 -4.12 -3.34 5.94
C ASN A 71 -2.62 -3.36 5.59
N ILE A 72 -1.78 -2.62 6.33
CA ILE A 72 -0.33 -2.61 6.12
C ILE A 72 0.28 -3.97 6.46
N ILE A 73 -0.16 -4.60 7.55
CA ILE A 73 0.27 -5.97 7.91
C ILE A 73 -0.08 -6.95 6.79
N SER A 74 -1.29 -6.87 6.24
CA SER A 74 -1.74 -7.73 5.15
C SER A 74 -0.91 -7.52 3.88
N ILE A 75 -0.58 -6.27 3.53
CA ILE A 75 0.32 -5.95 2.40
C ILE A 75 1.73 -6.51 2.67
N LEU A 76 2.25 -6.31 3.88
CA LEU A 76 3.59 -6.78 4.25
C LEU A 76 3.71 -8.30 4.14
N ASN A 77 2.73 -9.05 4.64
CA ASN A 77 2.71 -10.51 4.53
C ASN A 77 2.68 -10.98 3.08
N LEU A 78 1.84 -10.35 2.26
CA LEU A 78 1.73 -10.66 0.83
C LEU A 78 3.02 -10.33 0.07
N LEU A 79 3.69 -9.23 0.41
CA LEU A 79 5.01 -8.88 -0.15
C LEU A 79 6.09 -9.87 0.29
N VAL A 80 6.12 -10.27 1.57
CA VAL A 80 7.05 -11.29 2.07
C VAL A 80 6.86 -12.61 1.32
N GLU A 81 5.62 -13.10 1.21
CA GLU A 81 5.30 -14.34 0.51
C GLU A 81 5.75 -14.28 -0.95
N THR A 82 5.47 -13.16 -1.64
CA THR A 82 5.83 -13.00 -3.05
C THR A 82 7.34 -12.90 -3.25
N VAL A 83 8.05 -12.09 -2.45
CA VAL A 83 9.52 -11.97 -2.58
C VAL A 83 10.24 -13.25 -2.17
N ALA A 84 9.77 -13.97 -1.14
CA ALA A 84 10.38 -15.23 -0.70
C ALA A 84 10.32 -16.34 -1.77
N ASN A 85 9.37 -16.25 -2.71
CA ASN A 85 9.25 -17.16 -3.85
C ASN A 85 10.14 -16.77 -5.05
N ILE A 86 10.77 -15.59 -5.04
CA ILE A 86 11.72 -15.16 -6.07
C ILE A 86 13.12 -15.67 -5.69
N GLN A 87 13.84 -16.25 -6.65
CA GLN A 87 15.23 -16.63 -6.41
C GLN A 87 16.06 -15.37 -6.13
N LEU A 88 16.83 -15.35 -5.04
CA LEU A 88 17.56 -14.16 -4.63
C LEU A 88 18.54 -13.66 -5.72
N ASN A 89 19.14 -14.58 -6.48
CA ASN A 89 20.05 -14.26 -7.59
C ASN A 89 19.36 -13.66 -8.83
N SER A 90 18.03 -13.77 -8.95
CA SER A 90 17.26 -13.18 -10.04
C SER A 90 16.71 -11.79 -9.71
N ILE A 91 16.82 -11.35 -8.45
CA ILE A 91 16.48 -9.98 -8.05
C ILE A 91 17.62 -9.06 -8.48
N GLU A 92 17.34 -8.14 -9.41
CA GLU A 92 18.32 -7.15 -9.85
C GLU A 92 18.80 -6.25 -8.69
N PHE A 93 20.05 -5.82 -8.76
CA PHE A 93 20.63 -4.93 -7.76
C PHE A 93 19.82 -3.62 -7.64
N GLY A 94 19.58 -3.20 -6.40
CA GLY A 94 18.82 -1.98 -6.11
C GLY A 94 17.30 -2.18 -6.01
N ARG A 95 16.77 -3.34 -6.42
CA ARG A 95 15.33 -3.63 -6.28
C ARG A 95 14.93 -3.97 -4.84
N LEU A 96 15.78 -4.72 -4.12
CA LEU A 96 15.60 -5.04 -2.70
C LEU A 96 16.64 -4.29 -1.85
N SER A 97 16.18 -3.52 -0.88
CA SER A 97 17.06 -2.80 0.05
C SER A 97 17.69 -3.75 1.07
N ILE A 98 18.80 -3.32 1.69
CA ILE A 98 19.44 -4.07 2.79
C ILE A 98 18.46 -4.29 3.95
N THR A 99 17.61 -3.31 4.24
CA THR A 99 16.57 -3.43 5.27
C THR A 99 15.55 -4.48 4.89
N GLY A 100 15.07 -4.48 3.64
CA GLY A 100 14.16 -5.51 3.13
C GLY A 100 14.76 -6.91 3.21
N LEU A 101 16.02 -7.07 2.81
CA LEU A 101 16.73 -8.34 2.91
C LEU A 101 16.89 -8.81 4.36
N LYS A 102 17.32 -7.92 5.27
CA LYS A 102 17.43 -8.25 6.70
C LYS A 102 16.09 -8.68 7.30
N TYR A 103 15.00 -8.04 6.91
CA TYR A 103 13.66 -8.38 7.36
C TYR A 103 13.21 -9.76 6.86
N LEU A 104 13.46 -10.09 5.59
CA LEU A 104 13.19 -11.44 5.06
C LEU A 104 14.00 -12.50 5.82
N LEU A 105 15.28 -12.22 6.09
CA LEU A 105 16.16 -13.12 6.83
C LEU A 105 15.69 -13.33 8.28
N SER A 106 15.19 -12.28 8.95
CA SER A 106 14.66 -12.43 10.31
C SER A 106 13.42 -13.31 10.33
N ILE A 107 12.51 -13.17 9.35
CA ILE A 107 11.34 -14.04 9.20
C ILE A 107 11.75 -15.50 8.99
N ALA A 108 12.71 -15.76 8.10
CA ALA A 108 13.18 -17.12 7.83
C ALA A 108 13.87 -17.77 9.04
N TYR A 109 14.62 -16.97 9.81
CA TYR A 109 15.25 -17.40 11.05
C TYR A 109 14.23 -17.73 12.14
N GLU A 110 13.18 -16.90 12.30
CA GLU A 110 12.13 -17.09 13.30
C GLU A 110 11.17 -18.24 12.96
N ASN A 111 10.91 -18.50 11.67
CA ASN A 111 9.93 -19.49 11.21
C ASN A 111 10.53 -20.85 10.76
N GLU A 112 11.83 -21.10 10.98
CA GLU A 112 12.58 -22.27 10.46
C GLU A 112 12.42 -22.52 8.93
N THR A 113 11.91 -21.54 8.18
CA THR A 113 11.55 -21.69 6.76
C THR A 113 12.77 -21.35 5.91
N ARG A 114 13.27 -22.30 5.14
CA ARG A 114 14.45 -22.12 4.29
C ARG A 114 14.05 -21.41 2.99
N PHE A 115 14.81 -20.40 2.59
CA PHE A 115 14.69 -19.82 1.25
C PHE A 115 14.90 -20.91 0.19
N ALA A 116 14.21 -20.77 -0.95
CA ALA A 116 14.51 -21.54 -2.13
C ALA A 116 15.97 -21.27 -2.54
N THR A 117 16.82 -22.27 -2.35
CA THR A 117 18.22 -22.29 -2.76
C THR A 117 18.40 -23.31 -3.87
N GLN A 118 19.35 -23.09 -4.78
CA GLN A 118 19.79 -24.13 -5.73
C GLN A 118 20.77 -25.09 -5.07
#